data_AF-A0A831KA73-F1
#
_entry.id   AF-A0A831KA73-F1
#
_cell.length_a   1.000
_cell.length_b   1.000
_cell.length_c   1.000
_cell.angle_alpha   90.00
_cell.angle_beta   90.00
_cell.angle_gamma   90.00
#
_symmetry.space_group_name_H-M   'P 1'
#
loop_
_entity.id
_entity.type
_entity.pdbx_description
1 polymer ?
#
loop_
_entity_poly.entity_id
_entity_poly.type
_entity_poly.pdbx_seq_one_letter_code
_entity_poly.pdbx_strand_id
1 'polypeptide(L)' 'MIIGIVLGISLAVNIVSLLIIVTSTTGILQENLVTGAVIGAAQASSYATIALIISLIITFALILYLKKPKY' A
#
# COMPACT_ATOMS: atom_id res chain seq x y z
N MET A 1 17.47 14.19 -3.09
CA MET A 1 17.45 13.31 -1.91
C MET A 1 16.02 13.00 -1.45
N ILE A 2 15.22 14.02 -1.10
CA ILE A 2 13.85 13.83 -0.58
C ILE A 2 12.93 13.05 -1.53
N ILE A 3 12.90 13.39 -2.84
CA ILE A 3 12.01 12.73 -3.80
C ILE A 3 12.28 11.22 -3.92
N GLY A 4 13.55 10.81 -3.85
CA GLY A 4 13.93 9.39 -3.87
C GLY A 4 13.45 8.64 -2.62
N ILE A 5 13.49 9.30 -1.45
CA ILE A 5 12.96 8.74 -0.19
C ILE A 5 11.45 8.57 -0.28
N VAL A 6 10.73 9.58 -0.77
CA VAL A 6 9.27 9.52 -0.94
C VAL A 6 8.88 8.42 -1.93
N LEU A 7 9.64 8.24 -3.02
CA LEU A 7 9.44 7.14 -3.96
C LEU A 7 9.65 5.78 -3.27
N GLY A 8 10.70 5.63 -2.47
CA GLY A 8 10.97 4.41 -1.70
C GLY A 8 9.82 4.06 -0.73
N ILE A 9 9.32 5.04 0.01
CA ILE A 9 8.16 4.87 0.91
C ILE A 9 6.93 4.44 0.11
N SER A 10 6.65 5.09 -1.02
CA SER A 10 5.50 4.76 -1.86
C SER A 10 5.59 3.32 -2.42
N LEU A 11 6.78 2.88 -2.84
CA LEU A 11 6.99 1.49 -3.25
C LEU A 11 6.77 0.49 -2.11
N ALA A 12 7.25 0.81 -0.90
CA ALA A 12 7.01 -0.04 0.27
C ALA A 12 5.51 -0.15 0.60
N VAL A 13 4.77 0.96 0.54
CA VAL A 13 3.31 0.96 0.77
C VAL A 13 2.58 0.13 -0.28
N ASN A 14 2.99 0.21 -1.55
CA ASN A 14 2.41 -0.64 -2.60
C ASN A 14 2.60 -2.13 -2.29
N ILE A 15 3.83 -2.54 -1.93
CA ILE A 15 4.15 -3.94 -1.64
C ILE A 15 3.37 -4.44 -0.41
N VAL A 16 3.34 -3.67 0.67
CA VAL A 16 2.62 -4.04 1.89
C VAL A 16 1.12 -4.14 1.64
N SER A 17 0.55 -3.20 0.90
CA SER A 17 -0.88 -3.22 0.54
C SER A 17 -1.22 -4.46 -0.28
N LEU A 18 -0.38 -4.82 -1.26
CA LEU A 18 -0.52 -6.05 -2.03
C LEU A 18 -0.44 -7.31 -1.16
N LEU A 19 0.52 -7.35 -0.23
CA LEU A 19 0.68 -8.46 0.70
C LEU A 19 -0.59 -8.66 1.55
N ILE A 20 -1.16 -7.57 2.08
CA ILE A 20 -2.40 -7.62 2.88
C ILE A 20 -3.56 -8.12 2.04
N ILE A 21 -3.72 -7.62 0.81
CA ILE A 21 -4.79 -8.07 -0.10
C ILE A 21 -4.65 -9.58 -0.37
N VAL A 22 -3.46 -10.06 -0.73
CA VAL A 22 -3.23 -11.49 -1.02
C VAL A 22 -3.42 -12.37 0.22
N THR A 23 -2.92 -11.94 1.38
CA THR A 23 -3.09 -12.70 2.63
C THR A 23 -4.54 -12.70 3.13
N SER A 24 -5.32 -11.68 2.78
CA SER A 24 -6.74 -11.61 3.11
C SER A 24 -7.59 -12.52 2.23
N THR A 25 -7.24 -12.68 0.95
CA THR A 25 -7.97 -13.57 0.01
C THR A 25 -7.67 -15.05 0.25
N THR A 26 -6.56 -15.37 0.89
CA THR A 26 -6.18 -16.76 1.25
C THR A 26 -6.79 -17.24 2.57
N GLY A 27 -7.46 -16.37 3.33
CA GLY A 27 -8.03 -16.72 4.64
C GLY A 27 -7.00 -16.91 5.76
N ILE A 28 -5.73 -16.57 5.51
CA ILE A 28 -4.64 -16.62 6.49
C ILE A 28 -4.83 -15.51 7.55
N LEU A 29 -5.31 -14.34 7.12
CA LEU A 29 -5.69 -13.26 8.03
C LEU A 29 -6.97 -13.65 8.77
N GLN A 30 -6.83 -13.99 10.05
CA GLN A 30 -7.94 -14.25 10.97
C GLN A 30 -8.04 -13.15 12.01
N GLU A 31 -9.29 -12.81 12.37
CA GLU A 31 -9.58 -11.87 13.44
C GLU A 31 -9.09 -12.46 14.77
N ASN A 32 -8.10 -11.81 15.38
CA ASN A 32 -7.66 -12.20 16.71
C ASN A 32 -8.56 -11.53 17.77
N LEU A 33 -9.60 -12.28 18.17
CA LEU A 33 -10.57 -11.86 19.18
C LEU A 33 -9.93 -11.66 20.57
N VAL A 34 -8.78 -12.28 20.84
CA VAL A 34 -8.07 -12.17 22.14
C VAL A 34 -7.40 -10.79 22.29
N THR A 35 -6.91 -10.21 21.20
CA THR A 35 -6.22 -8.91 21.21
C THR A 35 -7.16 -7.74 20.94
N GLY A 36 -8.45 -8.00 20.71
CA GLY A 36 -9.44 -6.97 20.35
C GLY A 36 -9.14 -6.30 19.01
N ALA A 37 -8.47 -7.00 18.07
CA ALA A 37 -8.22 -6.47 16.74
C ALA A 37 -9.55 -6.50 15.95
N VAL A 38 -10.26 -5.37 15.92
CA VAL A 38 -11.63 -5.22 15.37
C VAL A 38 -11.68 -5.18 13.83
N ILE A 39 -10.53 -5.17 13.15
CA ILE A 39 -10.52 -5.07 11.69
C ILE A 39 -10.59 -6.47 11.08
N GLY A 40 -11.77 -6.82 10.60
CA GLY A 40 -11.99 -8.08 9.88
C GLY A 40 -11.18 -8.19 8.59
N ALA A 41 -10.85 -9.40 8.17
CA ALA A 41 -10.02 -9.64 6.98
C ALA A 41 -10.55 -8.92 5.73
N ALA A 42 -11.87 -8.88 5.56
CA ALA A 42 -12.54 -8.15 4.48
C ALA A 42 -12.34 -6.61 4.57
N GLN A 43 -12.36 -6.06 5.79
CA GLN A 43 -12.11 -4.64 6.02
C GLN A 43 -10.64 -4.29 5.80
N ALA A 44 -9.71 -5.13 6.29
CA ALA A 44 -8.28 -4.98 6.06
C ALA A 44 -7.95 -4.98 4.56
N SER A 45 -8.54 -5.89 3.78
CA SER A 45 -8.43 -5.92 2.32
C SER A 45 -8.94 -4.64 1.67
N SER A 46 -10.10 -4.14 2.12
CA SER A 46 -10.73 -2.94 1.58
C SER A 46 -9.86 -1.69 1.81
N TYR A 47 -9.33 -1.52 3.02
CA TYR A 47 -8.42 -0.41 3.35
C TYR A 47 -7.09 -0.53 2.60
N ALA A 48 -6.52 -1.73 2.52
CA ALA A 48 -5.30 -1.97 1.76
C ALA A 48 -5.48 -1.67 0.27
N THR A 49 -6.65 -1.99 -0.30
CA THR A 49 -6.97 -1.67 -1.71
C THR A 49 -7.01 -0.16 -1.95
N ILE A 50 -7.66 0.59 -1.06
CA ILE A 50 -7.71 2.07 -1.15
C ILE A 50 -6.30 2.65 -1.02
N ALA A 51 -5.51 2.18 -0.04
CA ALA A 51 -4.13 2.62 0.15
C ALA A 51 -3.25 2.34 -1.07
N LEU A 52 -3.40 1.15 -1.69
CA LEU A 52 -2.71 0.78 -2.92
C LEU A 52 -3.04 1.73 -4.07
N ILE A 53 -4.32 2.04 -4.30
CA ILE A 53 -4.72 2.95 -5.38
C ILE A 53 -4.09 4.33 -5.21
N ILE A 54 -4.18 4.90 -4.01
CA ILE A 54 -3.60 6.22 -3.70
C ILE A 54 -2.08 6.19 -3.88
N SER A 55 -1.42 5.15 -3.37
CA SER A 55 0.03 5.02 -3.46
C SER A 55 0.51 4.81 -4.89
N LEU A 56 -0.22 4.08 -5.73
CA LEU A 56 0.08 3.94 -7.16
C LEU A 56 0.01 5.28 -7.89
N ILE A 57 -1.00 6.11 -7.61
CA ILE A 57 -1.13 7.45 -8.19
C ILE A 57 0.09 8.31 -7.82
N ILE A 58 0.48 8.32 -6.54
CA ILE A 58 1.64 9.06 -6.05
C ILE A 58 2.93 8.54 -6.70
N THR A 59 3.10 7.22 -6.73
CA THR A 59 4.26 6.56 -7.35
C THR A 59 4.39 6.96 -8.81
N PHE A 60 3.30 6.92 -9.56
CA PHE A 60 3.26 7.30 -10.97
C PHE A 60 3.61 8.77 -11.18
N ALA A 61 3.02 9.67 -10.38
CA ALA A 61 3.32 11.10 -10.44
C ALA A 61 4.80 11.39 -10.14
N LEU A 62 5.38 10.72 -9.13
CA LEU A 62 6.80 10.85 -8.80
C LEU A 62 7.72 10.36 -9.91
N ILE A 63 7.40 9.22 -10.54
CA ILE A 63 8.15 8.70 -11.68
C ILE A 63 8.10 9.68 -12.85
N LEU A 64 6.92 10.21 -13.18
CA LEU A 64 6.78 11.22 -14.23
C LEU A 64 7.58 12.49 -13.93
N TYR A 65 7.55 12.96 -12.68
CA TYR A 65 8.33 14.12 -12.25
C TYR A 65 9.83 13.89 -12.40
N LEU A 66 10.33 12.70 -11.99
CA LEU A 66 11.73 12.34 -12.14
C LEU A 66 12.16 12.16 -13.60
N LYS A 67 11.24 11.74 -14.47
CA LYS A 67 11.49 11.54 -15.90
C LYS A 67 11.45 12.85 -16.71
N LYS A 68 10.88 13.94 -16.17
CA LYS A 68 10.87 15.23 -16.89
C LYS A 68 12.32 15.70 -17.13
N PRO A 69 12.69 15.99 -18.38
CA PRO A 69 14.00 16.54 -18.66
C PRO A 69 14.10 17.92 -18.00
N LYS A 70 15.16 18.12 -17.20
CA LYS A 70 15.52 19.43 -16.66
C LYS A 70 16.16 20.23 -17.79
N TYR A 71 15.35 20.93 -18.56
CA TYR A 71 15.79 22.06 -19.39
C TYR A 71 15.65 23.33 -18.58
#